data_AF-A0A1D8GZE4-F1
#
_entry.id   AF-A0A1D8GZE4-F1
#
_cell.length_a   1.000
_cell.length_b   1.000
_cell.length_c   1.000
_cell.angle_alpha   90.00
_cell.angle_beta   90.00
_cell.angle_gamma   90.00
#
_symmetry.space_group_name_H-M   'P 1'
#
loop_
_entity.id
_entity.type
_entity.pdbx_description
1 polymer ?
#
loop_
_entity_poly.entity_id
_entity_poly.type
_entity_poly.pdbx_seq_one_letter_code
_entity_poly.pdbx_strand_id
1 'polypeptide(L)'
;MLKLGLVAFALCAVLYNSEALPKKVKSSMLIFAGTKWCGHRNIAKSYNDLGKYRRTDKCCRHHDKRCRWRLRPMQTLHGLRNWSGFTSSHCSCEVTFKKCLRKVNNHPSSAVMYIYFKFLKPRCFRIKIVTKRVCIKRRWLRCTKYKIVKRKKAYFVPLNKAVAK
;
A
#
# COMPACT_ATOMS: atom_id res chain seq x y z
N MET A 1 -18.14 -17.57 29.68
CA MET A 1 -17.40 -16.76 28.69
C MET A 1 -15.91 -17.15 28.65
N LEU A 2 -15.58 -18.36 28.18
CA LEU A 2 -14.18 -18.81 28.12
C LEU A 2 -13.98 -19.87 27.01
N LYS A 3 -14.26 -19.53 25.74
CA LYS A 3 -13.95 -20.42 24.59
C LYS A 3 -13.26 -19.73 23.40
N LEU A 4 -13.05 -18.41 23.43
CA LEU A 4 -12.26 -17.70 22.40
C LEU A 4 -10.75 -17.68 22.70
N GLY A 5 -10.32 -17.86 23.95
CA GLY A 5 -8.91 -17.79 24.35
C GLY A 5 -8.06 -18.97 23.85
N LEU A 6 -8.59 -20.19 23.88
CA LEU A 6 -7.86 -21.39 23.45
C LEU A 6 -7.61 -21.40 21.93
N VAL A 7 -8.53 -20.87 21.12
CA VAL A 7 -8.36 -20.80 19.66
C VAL A 7 -7.26 -19.79 19.29
N ALA A 8 -7.19 -18.66 19.99
CA ALA A 8 -6.13 -17.67 19.79
C ALA A 8 -4.76 -18.20 20.23
N PHE A 9 -4.69 -18.95 21.33
CA PHE A 9 -3.46 -19.59 21.79
C PHE A 9 -2.98 -20.71 20.86
N ALA A 10 -3.92 -21.53 20.36
CA ALA A 10 -3.60 -22.60 19.39
C ALA A 10 -3.12 -22.03 18.05
N LEU A 11 -3.72 -20.96 17.54
CA LEU A 11 -3.24 -20.26 16.35
C LEU A 11 -1.85 -19.63 16.58
N CYS A 12 -1.60 -19.10 17.77
CA CYS A 12 -0.30 -18.55 18.13
C CYS A 12 0.78 -19.64 18.22
N ALA A 13 0.47 -20.80 18.83
CA ALA A 13 1.37 -21.95 18.93
C ALA A 13 1.67 -22.59 17.55
N VAL A 14 0.69 -22.66 16.66
CA VAL A 14 0.88 -23.11 15.26
C VAL A 14 1.76 -22.13 14.47
N LEU A 15 1.68 -20.84 14.75
CA LEU A 15 2.56 -19.83 14.13
C LEU A 15 3.97 -19.82 14.74
N TYR A 16 4.10 -20.10 16.04
CA TYR A 16 5.38 -20.07 16.77
C TYR A 16 6.24 -21.32 16.54
N ASN A 17 5.64 -22.50 16.31
CA ASN A 17 6.35 -23.76 16.07
C ASN A 17 6.64 -24.08 14.58
N SER A 18 6.87 -23.06 13.74
CA SER A 18 7.17 -23.27 12.31
C SER A 18 8.66 -23.14 11.95
N GLU A 19 9.49 -23.96 12.61
CA GLU A 19 10.71 -24.52 12.00
C GLU A 19 10.26 -25.78 11.26
N ALA A 20 10.04 -25.88 9.96
CA ALA A 20 10.67 -25.25 8.83
C ALA A 20 9.69 -25.25 7.64
N LEU A 21 9.12 -24.10 7.31
CA LEU A 21 8.75 -23.83 5.92
C LEU A 21 9.90 -23.05 5.31
N PRO A 22 10.52 -23.52 4.21
CA PRO A 22 11.61 -22.80 3.58
C PRO A 22 11.14 -21.37 3.29
N LYS A 23 12.00 -20.37 3.47
CA LYS A 23 11.69 -18.94 3.26
C LYS A 23 10.97 -18.67 1.91
N LYS A 24 11.22 -19.52 0.91
CA LYS A 24 10.52 -19.55 -0.39
C LYS A 24 9.00 -19.81 -0.30
N VAL A 25 8.53 -20.66 0.62
CA VAL A 25 7.12 -21.07 0.74
C VAL A 25 6.30 -20.06 1.55
N LYS A 26 6.87 -19.47 2.62
CA LYS A 26 6.24 -18.33 3.33
C LYS A 26 6.06 -17.09 2.42
N SER A 27 6.95 -16.92 1.44
CA SER A 27 6.88 -15.83 0.44
C SER A 27 5.92 -16.11 -0.72
N SER A 28 5.67 -17.38 -1.07
CA SER A 28 4.79 -17.73 -2.21
C SER A 28 3.30 -17.74 -1.86
N MET A 29 2.94 -17.95 -0.58
CA MET A 29 1.53 -17.92 -0.14
C MET A 29 0.85 -16.55 -0.31
N LEU A 30 1.61 -15.49 -0.57
CA LEU A 30 1.08 -14.14 -0.79
C LEU A 30 1.11 -13.68 -2.25
N ILE A 31 1.56 -14.52 -3.20
CA ILE A 31 1.57 -14.22 -4.64
C ILE A 31 0.44 -14.98 -5.32
N PHE A 32 -0.38 -14.29 -6.11
CA PHE A 32 -1.48 -14.93 -6.84
C PHE A 32 -0.93 -15.96 -7.84
N ALA A 33 -1.44 -17.19 -7.79
CA ALA A 33 -0.96 -18.29 -8.61
C ALA A 33 -0.94 -17.95 -10.10
N GLY A 34 0.15 -18.32 -10.80
CA GLY A 34 0.34 -18.00 -12.22
C GLY A 34 0.77 -16.55 -12.49
N THR A 35 1.07 -15.76 -11.45
CA THR A 35 1.67 -14.42 -11.55
C THR A 35 3.00 -14.39 -10.79
N LYS A 36 3.81 -13.35 -11.02
CA LYS A 36 5.07 -13.13 -10.29
C LYS A 36 5.09 -11.82 -9.52
N TRP A 37 4.18 -10.90 -9.84
CA TRP A 37 4.13 -9.55 -9.31
C TRP A 37 2.89 -9.25 -8.46
N CYS A 38 1.84 -10.08 -8.52
CA CYS A 38 0.59 -9.82 -7.80
C CYS A 38 0.65 -10.39 -6.38
N GLY A 39 1.25 -9.67 -5.44
CA GLY A 39 1.33 -10.11 -4.04
C GLY A 39 2.12 -9.20 -3.12
N HIS A 40 2.44 -9.70 -1.93
CA HIS A 40 3.39 -9.01 -1.05
C HIS A 40 4.80 -9.12 -1.64
N ARG A 41 5.35 -8.01 -2.14
CA ARG A 41 6.55 -7.98 -2.99
C ARG A 41 6.31 -8.77 -4.28
N ASN A 42 7.37 -9.20 -4.95
CA ASN A 42 7.31 -9.99 -6.17
C ASN A 42 8.40 -11.07 -6.14
N ILE A 43 8.17 -12.14 -6.90
CA ILE A 43 9.09 -13.28 -7.08
C ILE A 43 9.76 -13.27 -8.47
N ALA A 44 9.62 -12.15 -9.20
CA ALA A 44 10.17 -11.97 -10.53
C ALA A 44 11.69 -11.85 -10.49
N LYS A 45 12.40 -12.59 -11.35
CA LYS A 45 13.87 -12.53 -11.45
C LYS A 45 14.36 -11.28 -12.17
N SER A 46 13.53 -10.70 -13.03
CA SER A 46 13.84 -9.48 -13.79
C SER A 46 12.58 -8.69 -14.08
N TYR A 47 12.72 -7.46 -14.59
CA TYR A 47 11.57 -6.64 -14.95
C TYR A 47 10.61 -7.37 -15.90
N ASN A 48 11.13 -8.08 -16.90
CA ASN A 48 10.31 -8.77 -17.91
C ASN A 48 9.90 -10.19 -17.52
N ASP A 49 10.30 -10.65 -16.34
CA ASP A 49 9.90 -11.95 -15.83
C ASP A 49 8.44 -11.91 -15.36
N LEU A 50 7.54 -12.39 -16.22
CA LEU A 50 6.10 -12.42 -16.00
C LEU A 50 5.62 -13.88 -15.93
N GLY A 51 4.63 -14.13 -15.08
CA GLY A 51 3.96 -15.43 -14.98
C GLY A 51 3.02 -15.74 -16.15
N LYS A 52 2.33 -16.88 -16.06
CA LYS A 52 1.33 -17.37 -17.02
C LYS A 52 0.30 -16.29 -17.38
N TYR A 53 -0.22 -15.57 -16.38
CA TYR A 53 -1.22 -14.52 -16.59
C TYR A 53 -0.59 -13.17 -16.92
N ARG A 54 0.16 -13.11 -18.03
CA ARG A 54 1.01 -11.96 -18.40
C ARG A 54 0.33 -10.60 -18.34
N ARG A 55 -0.93 -10.48 -18.79
CA ARG A 55 -1.67 -9.19 -18.80
C ARG A 55 -1.99 -8.72 -17.39
N THR A 56 -2.49 -9.63 -16.54
CA THR A 56 -2.76 -9.36 -15.11
C THR A 56 -1.47 -9.03 -14.37
N ASP A 57 -0.43 -9.82 -14.61
CA ASP A 57 0.87 -9.67 -13.96
C ASP A 57 1.56 -8.35 -14.34
N LYS A 58 1.38 -7.87 -15.58
CA LYS A 58 1.80 -6.53 -16.01
C LYS A 58 1.13 -5.41 -15.21
N CYS A 59 -0.16 -5.54 -14.85
CA CYS A 59 -0.84 -4.56 -14.01
C CYS A 59 -0.20 -4.48 -12.61
N CYS A 60 0.09 -5.63 -12.01
CA CYS A 60 0.74 -5.70 -10.69
C CYS A 60 2.17 -5.18 -10.75
N ARG A 61 2.96 -5.55 -11.76
CA ARG A 61 4.31 -5.00 -12.01
C ARG A 61 4.29 -3.48 -12.14
N HIS A 62 3.32 -2.95 -12.89
CA HIS A 62 3.16 -1.51 -13.06
C HIS A 62 2.85 -0.82 -11.73
N HIS A 63 1.90 -1.35 -10.95
CA HIS A 63 1.57 -0.86 -9.61
C HIS A 63 2.80 -0.87 -8.68
N ASP A 64 3.57 -1.96 -8.68
CA ASP A 64 4.77 -2.14 -7.87
C ASP A 64 5.88 -1.14 -8.22
N LYS A 65 6.19 -0.96 -9.51
CA LYS A 65 7.41 -0.26 -9.96
C LYS A 65 7.20 1.15 -10.48
N ARG A 66 6.00 1.50 -10.97
CA ARG A 66 5.74 2.79 -11.64
C ARG A 66 5.10 3.83 -10.74
N CYS A 67 4.73 3.49 -9.50
CA CYS A 67 4.24 4.48 -8.56
C CYS A 67 5.40 5.36 -8.04
N ARG A 68 5.45 6.62 -8.52
CA ARG A 68 6.45 7.62 -8.12
C ARG A 68 6.48 7.86 -6.62
N TRP A 69 5.31 7.86 -5.98
CA TRP A 69 5.16 8.15 -4.56
C TRP A 69 4.72 6.89 -3.82
N ARG A 70 5.68 6.27 -3.14
CA ARG A 70 5.47 5.12 -2.25
C ARG A 70 6.01 5.45 -0.87
N LEU A 71 5.30 5.00 0.15
CA LEU A 71 5.64 5.20 1.55
C LEU A 71 5.85 3.83 2.19
N ARG A 72 7.11 3.43 2.33
CA ARG A 72 7.50 2.13 2.90
C ARG A 72 7.10 2.03 4.37
N PRO A 73 7.05 0.82 4.96
CA PRO A 73 6.88 0.67 6.40
C PRO A 73 7.88 1.54 7.17
N MET A 74 7.41 2.16 8.24
CA MET A 74 8.15 3.08 9.13
C MET A 74 8.67 4.37 8.48
N GLN A 75 8.49 4.55 7.16
CA GLN A 75 8.92 5.74 6.47
C GLN A 75 7.99 6.92 6.74
N THR A 76 8.56 8.13 6.78
CA THR A 76 7.83 9.39 6.88
C THR A 76 7.97 10.21 5.60
N LEU A 77 6.87 10.75 5.10
CA LEU A 77 6.83 11.65 3.94
C LEU A 77 5.88 12.81 4.22
N HIS A 78 6.38 14.05 4.11
CA HIS A 78 5.56 15.27 4.28
C HIS A 78 4.70 15.27 5.56
N GLY A 79 5.28 14.81 6.68
CA GLY A 79 4.62 14.72 7.99
C GLY A 79 3.70 13.51 8.18
N LEU A 80 3.59 12.61 7.19
CA LEU A 80 2.83 11.36 7.30
C LEU A 80 3.77 10.19 7.52
N ARG A 81 3.63 9.47 8.64
CA ARG A 81 4.37 8.22 8.92
C ARG A 81 3.50 7.00 8.59
N ASN A 82 4.06 6.05 7.84
CA ASN A 82 3.42 4.76 7.60
C ASN A 82 3.81 3.75 8.68
N TRP A 83 2.90 3.52 9.61
CA TRP A 83 3.06 2.55 10.70
C TRP A 83 2.71 1.11 10.31
N SER A 84 2.15 0.88 9.13
CA SER A 84 1.80 -0.48 8.71
C SER A 84 3.03 -1.25 8.26
N GLY A 85 2.98 -2.58 8.39
CA GLY A 85 4.00 -3.50 7.85
C GLY A 85 4.02 -3.57 6.31
N PHE A 86 3.16 -2.82 5.62
CA PHE A 86 3.02 -2.82 4.17
C PHE A 86 3.36 -1.46 3.57
N THR A 87 3.79 -1.45 2.31
CA THR A 87 4.02 -0.18 1.59
C THR A 87 2.69 0.44 1.22
N SER A 88 2.48 1.70 1.59
CA SER A 88 1.34 2.49 1.09
C SER A 88 1.73 3.20 -0.20
N SER A 89 0.84 3.26 -1.18
CA SER A 89 1.07 3.98 -2.44
C SER A 89 0.22 5.25 -2.53
N HIS A 90 0.56 6.13 -3.47
CA HIS A 90 -0.28 7.30 -3.75
C HIS A 90 -1.60 6.87 -4.38
N CYS A 91 -2.71 7.49 -3.96
CA CYS A 91 -4.05 7.07 -4.38
C CYS A 91 -4.28 7.09 -5.90
N SER A 92 -3.54 7.91 -6.67
CA SER A 92 -3.62 7.87 -8.13
C SER A 92 -3.09 6.55 -8.71
N CYS A 93 -2.08 5.94 -8.08
CA CYS A 93 -1.54 4.64 -8.49
C CYS A 93 -2.57 3.54 -8.27
N GLU A 94 -3.32 3.59 -7.16
CA GLU A 94 -4.41 2.66 -6.87
C GLU A 94 -5.56 2.76 -7.88
N VAL A 95 -5.93 3.99 -8.28
CA VAL A 95 -6.93 4.21 -9.33
C VAL A 95 -6.47 3.61 -10.66
N THR A 96 -5.22 3.86 -11.06
CA THR A 96 -4.64 3.28 -12.28
C THR A 96 -4.58 1.75 -12.21
N PHE A 97 -4.24 1.20 -11.05
CA PHE A 97 -4.17 -0.25 -10.85
C PHE A 97 -5.55 -0.90 -11.00
N LYS A 98 -6.58 -0.36 -10.34
CA LYS A 98 -7.98 -0.83 -10.50
C LYS A 98 -8.42 -0.75 -11.96
N LYS A 99 -8.14 0.35 -12.66
CA LYS A 99 -8.45 0.52 -14.08
C LYS A 99 -7.74 -0.51 -14.96
N CYS A 100 -6.46 -0.81 -14.68
CA CYS A 100 -5.70 -1.81 -15.42
C CYS A 100 -6.32 -3.21 -15.27
N LEU A 101 -6.61 -3.64 -14.03
CA LEU A 101 -7.25 -4.93 -13.78
C LEU A 101 -8.62 -5.03 -14.44
N ARG A 102 -9.44 -3.96 -14.35
CA ARG A 102 -10.74 -3.88 -15.01
C ARG A 102 -10.63 -3.97 -16.54
N LYS A 103 -9.59 -3.39 -17.16
CA LYS A 103 -9.36 -3.47 -18.61
C LYS A 103 -8.89 -4.86 -19.06
N VAL A 104 -8.16 -5.60 -18.22
CA VAL A 104 -7.75 -6.98 -18.53
C VAL A 104 -8.95 -7.93 -18.51
N ASN A 105 -9.87 -7.74 -17.56
CA ASN A 105 -11.18 -8.40 -17.49
C ASN A 105 -11.16 -9.93 -17.69
N ASN A 106 -10.24 -10.63 -17.04
CA ASN A 106 -10.22 -12.09 -17.00
C ASN A 106 -10.38 -12.59 -15.56
N HIS A 107 -10.50 -13.91 -15.38
CA HIS A 107 -10.66 -14.50 -14.06
C HIS A 107 -9.51 -14.12 -13.09
N PRO A 108 -8.21 -14.25 -13.45
CA PRO A 108 -7.11 -13.77 -12.59
C PRO A 108 -7.18 -12.29 -12.21
N SER A 109 -7.46 -11.38 -13.15
CA SER A 109 -7.52 -9.95 -12.85
C SER A 109 -8.69 -9.59 -11.96
N SER A 110 -9.83 -10.27 -12.14
CA SER A 110 -11.02 -10.07 -11.32
C SER A 110 -10.80 -10.56 -9.90
N ALA A 111 -10.15 -11.72 -9.73
CA ALA A 111 -9.78 -12.25 -8.42
C ALA A 111 -8.79 -11.31 -7.68
N VAL A 112 -7.72 -10.88 -8.36
CA VAL A 112 -6.76 -9.91 -7.78
C VAL A 112 -7.47 -8.60 -7.39
N MET A 113 -8.36 -8.08 -8.26
CA MET A 113 -9.12 -6.87 -7.98
C MET A 113 -10.02 -7.04 -6.74
N TYR A 114 -10.72 -8.17 -6.64
CA TYR A 114 -11.56 -8.48 -5.48
C TYR A 114 -10.75 -8.54 -4.20
N ILE A 115 -9.67 -9.33 -4.19
CA ILE A 115 -8.81 -9.52 -3.01
C ILE A 115 -8.24 -8.17 -2.57
N TYR A 116 -7.66 -7.40 -3.48
CA TYR A 116 -6.98 -6.15 -3.13
C TYR A 116 -7.95 -5.05 -2.69
N PHE A 117 -8.99 -4.76 -3.49
CA PHE A 117 -9.86 -3.60 -3.27
C PHE A 117 -11.06 -3.88 -2.37
N LYS A 118 -11.49 -5.15 -2.24
CA LYS A 118 -12.66 -5.53 -1.44
C LYS A 118 -12.31 -6.30 -0.17
N PHE A 119 -11.28 -7.14 -0.15
CA PHE A 119 -10.91 -7.89 1.07
C PHE A 119 -9.84 -7.15 1.88
N LEU A 120 -8.66 -6.93 1.31
CA LEU A 120 -7.51 -6.33 2.02
C LEU A 120 -7.72 -4.84 2.33
N LYS A 121 -8.33 -4.10 1.40
CA LYS A 121 -8.64 -2.66 1.53
C LYS A 121 -7.50 -1.84 2.15
N PRO A 122 -6.26 -1.89 1.61
CA PRO A 122 -5.14 -1.13 2.17
C PRO A 122 -5.44 0.37 2.17
N ARG A 123 -4.67 1.19 2.89
CA ARG A 123 -4.78 2.65 2.78
C ARG A 123 -3.86 3.16 1.69
N CYS A 124 -4.29 4.19 0.96
CA CYS A 124 -3.43 4.98 0.09
C CYS A 124 -3.23 6.37 0.70
N PHE A 125 -2.35 7.18 0.12
CA PHE A 125 -2.16 8.56 0.58
C PHE A 125 -2.28 9.57 -0.56
N ARG A 126 -2.61 10.81 -0.20
CA ARG A 126 -2.56 11.98 -1.09
C ARG A 126 -1.60 13.01 -0.53
N ILE A 127 -1.00 13.80 -1.41
CA ILE A 127 -0.15 14.94 -1.05
C ILE A 127 -0.90 16.21 -1.46
N LYS A 128 -1.06 17.16 -0.53
CA LYS A 128 -1.62 18.49 -0.82
C LYS A 128 -0.64 19.59 -0.43
N ILE A 129 -0.71 20.71 -1.13
CA ILE A 129 -0.01 21.94 -0.73
C ILE A 129 -0.90 22.65 0.29
N VAL A 130 -0.35 22.95 1.46
CA VAL A 130 -0.98 23.76 2.50
C VAL A 130 -0.25 25.08 2.62
N THR A 131 -1.00 26.16 2.78
CA THR A 131 -0.47 27.49 3.09
C THR A 131 -0.47 27.66 4.62
N LYS A 132 0.65 28.13 5.17
CA LYS A 132 0.75 28.46 6.60
C LYS A 132 1.21 29.89 6.75
N ARG A 133 0.51 30.65 7.59
CA ARG A 133 0.95 31.98 8.03
C ARG A 133 2.00 31.78 9.13
N VAL A 134 3.26 32.12 8.84
CA VAL A 134 4.37 32.03 9.80
C VAL A 134 4.79 33.42 10.23
N CYS A 135 5.09 33.58 11.52
CA CYS A 135 5.64 34.82 12.03
C CYS A 135 7.10 34.95 11.58
N ILE A 136 7.46 36.10 11.00
CA ILE A 136 8.84 36.40 10.59
C ILE A 136 9.46 37.53 11.39
N LYS A 137 8.66 38.38 12.03
CA LYS A 137 9.14 39.43 12.94
C LYS A 137 8.27 39.49 14.18
N ARG A 138 8.92 39.52 15.34
CA ARG A 138 8.27 39.66 16.65
C ARG A 138 8.66 40.99 17.29
N ARG A 139 7.76 41.52 18.11
CA ARG A 139 8.00 42.60 19.07
C ARG A 139 7.46 42.11 20.40
N TRP A 140 8.36 41.82 21.34
CA TRP A 140 8.03 41.04 22.55
C TRP A 140 7.34 39.71 22.18
N LEU A 141 6.26 39.33 22.88
CA LEU A 141 5.48 38.13 22.59
C LEU A 141 4.55 38.27 21.36
N ARG A 142 4.37 39.48 20.81
CA ARG A 142 3.46 39.73 19.68
C ARG A 142 4.19 39.60 18.35
N CYS A 143 3.59 38.87 17.41
CA CYS A 143 4.06 38.86 16.04
C CYS A 143 3.63 40.14 15.30
N THR A 144 4.58 40.83 14.69
CA THR A 144 4.33 42.09 13.97
C THR A 144 4.37 41.94 12.46
N LYS A 145 5.09 40.95 11.92
CA LYS A 145 5.09 40.63 10.48
C LYS A 145 4.95 39.14 10.24
N TYR A 146 4.17 38.80 9.22
CA TYR A 146 3.89 37.43 8.82
C TYR A 146 4.28 37.19 7.36
N LYS A 147 4.63 35.94 7.06
CA LYS A 147 4.84 35.44 5.70
C LYS A 147 3.92 34.24 5.45
N ILE A 148 3.36 34.13 4.26
CA ILE A 148 2.66 32.91 3.83
C ILE A 148 3.70 31.96 3.24
N VAL A 149 3.82 30.76 3.80
CA VAL A 149 4.68 29.71 3.27
C VAL A 149 3.82 28.56 2.74
N LYS A 150 4.19 28.04 1.56
CA LYS A 150 3.59 26.83 1.00
C LYS A 150 4.39 25.62 1.50
N ARG A 151 3.70 24.61 2.02
CA ARG A 151 4.31 23.33 2.47
C ARG A 151 3.53 22.16 1.88
N LYS A 152 4.20 21.04 1.61
CA LYS A 152 3.51 19.79 1.25
C LYS A 152 3.10 19.08 2.54
N LYS A 153 1.87 18.57 2.58
CA LYS A 153 1.34 17.73 3.66
C LYS A 153 0.72 16.47 3.04
N ALA A 154 1.13 15.30 3.53
CA ALA A 154 0.53 14.03 3.13
C ALA A 154 -0.51 13.56 4.17
N TYR A 155 -1.50 12.80 3.72
CA TYR A 155 -2.51 12.19 4.60
C TYR A 155 -3.06 10.89 3.98
N PHE A 156 -3.43 9.94 4.84
CA PHE A 156 -4.06 8.68 4.41
C PHE A 156 -5.50 8.91 3.95
N VAL A 157 -5.92 8.11 2.98
CA VAL A 157 -7.28 8.04 2.45
C VAL A 157 -7.71 6.57 2.43
N PRO A 158 -8.93 6.25 2.91
CA PRO A 158 -9.52 4.93 2.72
C PRO A 158 -9.58 4.57 1.24
N LEU A 159 -9.13 3.37 0.87
CA LEU A 159 -9.00 3.00 -0.55
C LEU A 159 -10.34 2.99 -1.27
N ASN A 160 -11.40 2.50 -0.64
CA ASN A 160 -12.75 2.55 -1.19
C ASN A 160 -13.17 3.97 -1.62
N LYS A 161 -12.83 5.00 -0.82
CA LYS A 161 -13.07 6.41 -1.18
C LYS A 161 -12.17 6.89 -2.30
N ALA A 162 -10.93 6.40 -2.37
CA ALA A 162 -9.98 6.79 -3.41
C ALA A 162 -10.34 6.25 -4.80
N VAL A 163 -10.96 5.06 -4.86
CA VAL A 163 -11.29 4.36 -6.11
C VAL A 163 -12.79 4.30 -6.42
N ALA A 164 -13.60 5.15 -5.80
CA ALA A 164 -15.06 5.23 -5.95
C ALA A 164 -15.55 5.78 -7.31
N LYS A 165 -14.76 5.66 -8.38
CA LYS A 165 -15.13 6.04 -9.75
C LYS A 165 -15.05 4.84 -10.67
#